data_AF-A0A2V5Y640-F1
#
_entry.id   AF-A0A2V5Y640-F1
#
_cell.length_a   1.000
_cell.length_b   1.000
_cell.length_c   1.000
_cell.angle_alpha   90.00
_cell.angle_beta   90.00
_cell.angle_gamma   90.00
#
_symmetry.space_group_name_H-M   'P 1'
#
loop_
_entity.id
_entity.type
_entity.pdbx_description
1 polymer ?
#
loop_
_entity_poly.entity_id
_entity_poly.type
_entity_poly.pdbx_seq_one_letter_code
_entity_poly.pdbx_strand_id
1 'polypeptide(L)'
;MNWANRITLSRLVLTIVFVGALNSNWQYARTAALLIFLIAGLTDFVDGEIARRYGVITNFGKLMDPLVDKIMMAGAFISLVPLKAIPAWAATAVVARDFLITGLRLMASAQGRILPAERLGKQKTSWQIITVIFFLALLSIAELRYADEKSAWWVRAWTEAGPVLVWVTVALTIYSAVGFTWRNRELISPDQ
;
A
#
# COMPACT_ATOMS: atom_id res chain seq x y z
N MET A 1 -9.60 7.84 24.90
CA MET A 1 -9.06 7.34 23.61
C MET A 1 -9.22 8.45 22.58
N ASN A 2 -8.13 9.07 22.13
CA ASN A 2 -8.18 10.22 21.22
C ASN A 2 -8.74 9.85 19.84
N TRP A 3 -9.33 10.83 19.15
CA TRP A 3 -9.90 10.66 17.80
C TRP A 3 -8.90 10.06 16.80
N ALA A 4 -7.64 10.50 16.84
CA ALA A 4 -6.56 9.95 16.01
C ALA A 4 -6.40 8.42 16.20
N ASN A 5 -6.36 7.92 17.44
CA ASN A 5 -6.22 6.48 17.69
C ASN A 5 -7.42 5.67 17.16
N ARG A 6 -8.63 6.23 17.18
CA ARG A 6 -9.82 5.54 16.64
C ARG A 6 -9.74 5.37 15.13
N ILE A 7 -9.16 6.34 14.42
CA ILE A 7 -8.97 6.31 12.97
C ILE A 7 -7.90 5.28 12.59
N THR A 8 -6.77 5.26 13.30
CA THR A 8 -5.73 4.27 13.04
C THR A 8 -6.26 2.84 13.29
N LEU A 9 -7.05 2.67 14.35
CA LEU A 9 -7.65 1.38 14.70
C LEU A 9 -8.74 0.97 13.69
N SER A 10 -9.59 1.89 13.24
CA SER A 10 -10.60 1.60 12.23
C SER A 10 -9.96 1.16 10.91
N ARG A 11 -8.85 1.78 10.51
CA ARG A 11 -8.09 1.37 9.32
C ARG A 11 -7.47 -0.01 9.44
N LEU A 12 -6.94 -0.34 10.62
CA LEU A 12 -6.43 -1.69 10.88
C LEU A 12 -7.55 -2.72 10.72
N VAL A 13 -8.73 -2.44 11.28
CA VAL A 13 -9.91 -3.30 11.10
C VAL A 13 -10.31 -3.39 9.63
N LEU A 14 -10.40 -2.27 8.91
CA LEU A 14 -10.72 -2.25 7.48
C LEU A 14 -9.70 -3.06 6.66
N THR A 15 -8.42 -3.02 7.02
CA THR A 15 -7.37 -3.80 6.37
C THR A 15 -7.59 -5.30 6.56
N ILE A 16 -7.92 -5.74 7.77
CA ILE A 16 -8.23 -7.14 8.05
C ILE A 16 -9.47 -7.60 7.27
N VAL A 17 -10.52 -6.77 7.27
CA VAL A 17 -11.76 -7.05 6.53
C VAL A 17 -11.50 -7.09 5.03
N PHE A 18 -10.65 -6.20 4.49
CA PHE A 18 -10.23 -6.21 3.09
C PHE A 18 -9.51 -7.50 2.71
N VAL A 19 -8.50 -7.92 3.49
CA VAL A 19 -7.75 -9.16 3.23
C VAL A 19 -8.68 -10.39 3.34
N GLY A 20 -9.55 -10.40 4.35
CA GLY A 20 -10.55 -11.46 4.52
C GLY A 20 -11.54 -11.52 3.36
N ALA A 21 -12.01 -10.37 2.86
CA ALA A 21 -12.87 -10.29 1.70
C ALA A 21 -12.17 -10.82 0.44
N LEU A 22 -10.92 -10.42 0.18
CA LEU A 22 -10.21 -10.86 -1.03
C LEU A 22 -9.96 -12.38 -1.08
N ASN A 23 -9.81 -13.02 0.09
CA ASN A 23 -9.56 -14.46 0.22
C ASN A 23 -10.85 -15.27 0.45
N SER A 24 -12.01 -14.62 0.52
CA SER A 24 -13.29 -15.30 0.70
C SER A 24 -13.80 -15.89 -0.61
N ASN A 25 -14.46 -17.04 -0.54
CA ASN A 25 -15.11 -17.70 -1.68
C ASN A 25 -16.50 -17.11 -2.01
N TRP A 26 -16.85 -15.96 -1.44
CA TRP A 26 -18.14 -15.32 -1.67
C TRP A 26 -18.22 -14.69 -3.07
N GLN A 27 -19.39 -14.73 -3.70
CA GLN A 27 -19.60 -14.32 -5.09
C GLN A 27 -19.30 -12.84 -5.36
N TYR A 28 -19.31 -11.96 -4.34
CA TYR A 28 -19.05 -10.53 -4.47
C TYR A 28 -17.83 -10.08 -3.68
N ALA A 29 -16.97 -11.03 -3.29
CA ALA A 29 -15.90 -10.78 -2.35
C ALA A 29 -14.82 -9.83 -2.93
N ARG A 30 -14.54 -9.93 -4.24
CA ARG A 30 -13.53 -9.10 -4.92
C ARG A 30 -14.02 -7.67 -5.10
N THR A 31 -15.30 -7.51 -5.44
CA THR A 31 -15.98 -6.21 -5.54
C THR A 31 -16.07 -5.54 -4.17
N ALA A 32 -16.42 -6.30 -3.12
CA ALA A 32 -16.41 -5.80 -1.75
C ALA A 32 -14.98 -5.37 -1.33
N ALA A 33 -13.96 -6.16 -1.63
CA ALA A 33 -12.57 -5.82 -1.33
C ALA A 33 -12.12 -4.53 -2.03
N LEU A 34 -12.49 -4.32 -3.29
CA LEU A 34 -12.24 -3.06 -4.00
C LEU A 34 -12.89 -1.87 -3.29
N LEU A 35 -14.17 -1.98 -2.93
CA LEU A 35 -14.89 -0.91 -2.24
C LEU A 35 -14.28 -0.61 -0.88
N ILE A 36 -13.94 -1.64 -0.10
CA ILE A 36 -13.28 -1.49 1.21
C ILE A 36 -11.93 -0.79 1.04
N PHE A 37 -11.12 -1.19 0.05
CA PHE A 37 -9.82 -0.57 -0.21
C PHE A 37 -9.95 0.91 -0.58
N LEU A 38 -10.93 1.25 -1.44
CA LEU A 38 -11.21 2.64 -1.81
C LEU A 38 -11.70 3.47 -0.62
N ILE A 39 -12.64 2.94 0.17
CA ILE A 39 -13.16 3.61 1.36
C ILE A 39 -12.02 3.82 2.36
N ALA A 40 -11.21 2.80 2.63
CA ALA A 40 -10.08 2.90 3.56
C ALA A 40 -9.06 3.96 3.14
N GLY A 41 -8.76 4.06 1.83
CA GLY A 41 -7.90 5.10 1.29
C GLY A 41 -8.50 6.51 1.36
N LEU A 42 -9.81 6.64 1.11
CA LEU A 42 -10.51 7.92 1.19
C LEU A 42 -10.60 8.43 2.64
N THR A 43 -10.87 7.52 3.59
CA THR A 43 -10.90 7.81 5.02
C THR A 43 -9.54 8.32 5.50
N ASP A 44 -8.42 7.79 5.02
CA ASP A 44 -7.08 8.33 5.34
C ASP A 44 -6.90 9.78 4.87
N PHE A 45 -7.33 10.08 3.65
CA PHE A 45 -7.16 11.42 3.09
C PHE A 45 -8.00 12.46 3.85
N VAL A 46 -9.27 12.15 4.10
CA VAL A 46 -10.21 13.06 4.78
C VAL A 46 -9.82 13.23 6.26
N ASP A 47 -9.56 12.13 6.96
CA ASP A 47 -9.29 12.18 8.39
C ASP A 47 -7.87 12.67 8.71
N GLY A 48 -6.91 12.45 7.82
CA GLY A 48 -5.56 13.01 7.93
C GLY A 48 -5.55 14.54 7.82
N GLU A 49 -6.41 15.12 6.99
CA GLU A 49 -6.60 16.56 6.86
C GLU A 49 -7.28 17.14 8.11
N ILE A 50 -8.31 16.46 8.63
CA ILE A 50 -9.01 16.83 9.87
C ILE A 50 -8.05 16.77 11.06
N ALA A 51 -7.31 15.66 11.24
CA ALA A 51 -6.39 15.48 12.35
C ALA A 51 -5.26 16.54 12.37
N ARG A 52 -4.77 16.96 11.20
CA ARG A 52 -3.80 18.08 11.09
C ARG A 52 -4.39 19.41 11.49
N ARG A 53 -5.67 19.67 11.18
CA ARG A 53 -6.37 20.91 11.54
C ARG A 53 -6.68 21.03 13.03
N TYR A 54 -6.96 19.92 13.70
CA TYR A 54 -7.29 19.91 15.13
C TYR A 54 -6.10 19.72 16.07
N GLY A 55 -4.88 19.46 15.56
CA GLY A 55 -3.64 19.43 16.36
C GLY A 55 -3.55 18.31 17.40
N VAL A 56 -4.51 17.37 17.43
CA VAL A 56 -4.55 16.27 18.41
C VAL A 56 -3.73 15.09 17.89
N ILE A 57 -2.41 15.24 17.92
CA ILE A 57 -1.48 14.20 17.46
C ILE A 57 -0.93 13.44 18.68
N THR A 58 -1.29 12.17 18.81
CA THR A 58 -0.73 11.29 19.86
C THR A 58 0.57 10.65 19.40
N ASN A 59 1.49 10.36 20.33
CA ASN A 59 2.73 9.62 20.01
C ASN A 59 2.42 8.21 19.46
N PHE A 60 1.34 7.58 19.95
CA PHE A 60 0.87 6.29 19.42
C PHE A 60 0.39 6.39 17.98
N GLY A 61 -0.46 7.37 17.65
CA GLY A 61 -0.96 7.58 16.29
C GLY A 61 0.18 7.85 15.30
N LYS A 62 1.15 8.71 15.67
CA LYS A 62 2.33 8.99 14.83
C LYS A 62 3.10 7.75 14.40
N LEU A 63 3.18 6.75 15.28
CA LEU A 63 3.90 5.50 15.01
C LEU A 63 3.03 4.48 14.28
N MET A 64 1.75 4.39 14.66
CA MET A 64 0.83 3.41 14.09
C MET A 64 0.30 3.80 12.71
N ASP A 65 0.13 5.08 12.40
CA ASP A 65 -0.41 5.53 11.10
C ASP A 65 0.46 5.07 9.92
N PRO A 66 1.80 5.26 9.92
CA PRO A 66 2.66 4.76 8.85
C PRO A 66 2.73 3.23 8.81
N LEU A 67 2.56 2.57 9.96
CA LEU A 67 2.65 1.12 10.06
C LEU A 67 1.40 0.45 9.48
N VAL A 68 0.21 0.94 9.83
CA VAL A 68 -1.07 0.43 9.29
C VAL A 68 -1.18 0.68 7.79
N ASP A 69 -0.71 1.84 7.30
CA ASP A 69 -0.63 2.11 5.85
C ASP A 69 0.20 1.03 5.12
N LYS A 70 1.36 0.64 5.66
CA LYS A 70 2.19 -0.42 5.08
C LYS A 70 1.61 -1.81 5.22
N ILE A 71 0.90 -2.11 6.30
CA ILE A 71 0.18 -3.38 6.45
C ILE A 71 -0.93 -3.49 5.40
N MET A 72 -1.69 -2.42 5.15
CA MET A 72 -2.76 -2.43 4.14
C MET A 72 -2.22 -2.71 2.75
N MET A 73 -1.16 -1.98 2.35
CA MET A 73 -0.51 -2.20 1.05
C MET A 73 0.12 -3.59 0.95
N ALA A 74 0.78 -4.06 2.00
CA ALA A 74 1.37 -5.41 2.00
C ALA A 74 0.30 -6.50 1.91
N GLY A 75 -0.79 -6.38 2.68
CA GLY A 75 -1.94 -7.29 2.60
C GLY A 75 -2.52 -7.34 1.20
N ALA A 76 -2.63 -6.20 0.51
CA ALA A 76 -3.10 -6.15 -0.87
C ALA A 76 -2.15 -6.88 -1.83
N PHE A 77 -0.86 -6.57 -1.80
CA PHE A 77 0.13 -7.22 -2.68
C PHE A 77 0.21 -8.72 -2.44
N ILE A 78 0.24 -9.15 -1.18
CA ILE A 78 0.30 -10.58 -0.81
C ILE A 78 -0.97 -11.31 -1.26
N SER A 79 -2.15 -10.71 -1.07
CA SER A 79 -3.42 -11.35 -1.45
C SER A 79 -3.62 -11.43 -2.97
N LEU A 80 -2.91 -10.60 -3.75
CA LEU A 80 -2.90 -10.66 -5.21
C LEU A 80 -1.99 -11.77 -5.78
N VAL A 81 -1.06 -12.32 -4.99
CA VAL A 81 -0.17 -13.42 -5.41
C VAL A 81 -0.93 -14.71 -5.75
N PRO A 82 -1.80 -15.27 -4.87
CA PRO A 82 -2.53 -16.51 -5.20
C PRO A 82 -3.48 -16.32 -6.38
N LEU A 83 -3.91 -15.08 -6.65
CA LEU A 83 -4.75 -14.71 -7.79
C LEU A 83 -3.97 -14.59 -9.11
N LYS A 84 -2.66 -14.89 -9.13
CA LYS A 84 -1.75 -14.78 -10.28
C LYS A 84 -1.68 -13.38 -10.90
N ALA A 85 -2.12 -12.35 -10.19
CA ALA A 85 -2.05 -10.96 -10.62
C ALA A 85 -0.62 -10.40 -10.50
N ILE A 86 0.07 -10.75 -9.42
CA ILE A 86 1.43 -10.27 -9.12
C ILE A 86 2.32 -11.48 -8.81
N PRO A 87 3.51 -11.59 -9.39
CA PRO A 87 4.43 -12.66 -9.05
C PRO A 87 4.94 -12.49 -7.61
N ALA A 88 5.09 -13.60 -6.89
CA ALA A 88 5.46 -13.61 -5.48
C ALA A 88 6.74 -12.80 -5.19
N TRP A 89 7.77 -12.91 -6.05
CA TRP A 89 9.02 -12.17 -5.89
C TRP A 89 8.83 -10.66 -5.91
N ALA A 90 7.91 -10.15 -6.75
CA ALA A 90 7.64 -8.71 -6.85
C ALA A 90 6.89 -8.20 -5.62
N ALA A 91 5.89 -8.96 -5.15
CA ALA A 91 5.19 -8.66 -3.91
C ALA A 91 6.16 -8.64 -2.71
N THR A 92 7.00 -9.66 -2.58
CA THR A 92 8.02 -9.72 -1.52
C THR A 92 9.01 -8.57 -1.60
N ALA A 93 9.53 -8.24 -2.79
CA ALA A 93 10.47 -7.14 -2.96
C ALA A 93 9.86 -5.79 -2.56
N VAL A 94 8.60 -5.54 -2.97
CA VAL A 94 7.89 -4.30 -2.62
C VAL A 94 7.64 -4.21 -1.13
N VAL A 95 7.11 -5.28 -0.51
CA VAL A 95 6.79 -5.33 0.92
C VAL A 95 8.06 -5.19 1.77
N ALA A 96 9.06 -6.04 1.55
CA ALA A 96 10.29 -6.04 2.33
C ALA A 96 10.95 -4.66 2.31
N ARG A 97 11.07 -4.05 1.12
CA ARG A 97 11.67 -2.73 0.98
C ARG A 97 10.88 -1.65 1.70
N ASP A 98 9.55 -1.64 1.58
CA ASP A 98 8.73 -0.59 2.17
C ASP A 98 8.72 -0.67 3.70
N PHE A 99 8.74 -1.87 4.27
CA PHE A 99 8.94 -2.06 5.71
C PHE A 99 10.33 -1.64 6.17
N LEU A 100 11.39 -1.98 5.42
CA LEU A 100 12.76 -1.57 5.76
C LEU A 100 12.91 -0.04 5.85
N ILE A 101 12.44 0.69 4.84
CA ILE A 101 12.57 2.16 4.85
C ILE A 101 11.67 2.81 5.90
N THR A 102 10.49 2.25 6.13
CA THR A 102 9.60 2.75 7.18
C THR A 102 10.23 2.52 8.55
N GLY A 103 10.81 1.35 8.80
CA GLY A 103 11.57 1.03 10.02
C GLY A 103 12.75 1.98 10.23
N LEU A 104 13.59 2.18 9.21
CA LEU A 104 14.71 3.13 9.27
C LEU A 104 14.23 4.55 9.60
N ARG A 105 13.11 4.98 9.03
CA ARG A 105 12.53 6.30 9.31
C ARG A 105 12.04 6.43 10.75
N LEU A 106 11.39 5.39 11.26
CA LEU A 106 10.93 5.35 12.65
C LEU A 106 12.12 5.38 13.62
N MET A 107 13.19 4.63 13.34
CA MET A 107 14.41 4.63 14.14
C MET A 107 15.10 6.01 14.16
N ALA A 108 15.29 6.63 12.99
CA ALA A 108 15.88 7.97 12.91
C ALA A 108 15.03 9.03 13.63
N SER A 109 13.70 8.94 13.50
CA SER A 109 12.77 9.82 14.21
C SER A 109 12.85 9.64 15.73
N ALA A 110 13.08 8.41 16.22
CA ALA A 110 13.26 8.14 17.66
C ALA A 110 14.59 8.73 18.18
N GLN A 111 15.61 8.86 17.33
CA GLN A 111 16.88 9.50 17.64
C GLN A 111 16.87 11.03 17.43
N GLY A 112 15.71 11.64 17.17
CA GLY A 112 15.58 13.08 16.97
C GLY A 112 16.02 13.59 15.59
N ARG A 113 16.41 12.71 14.66
CA ARG A 113 16.75 13.07 13.28
C ARG A 113 15.51 12.98 12.40
N ILE A 114 14.98 14.13 12.00
CA ILE A 114 13.82 14.19 11.10
C ILE A 114 14.30 13.97 9.66
N LEU A 115 14.06 12.77 9.14
CA LEU A 115 14.27 12.46 7.74
C LEU A 115 13.19 13.13 6.89
N PRO A 116 13.53 14.13 6.03
CA PRO A 116 12.54 14.82 5.23
C PRO A 116 11.79 13.87 4.30
N ALA A 117 10.49 14.07 4.17
CA ALA A 117 9.64 13.28 3.27
C ALA A 117 9.99 13.60 1.81
N GLU A 118 10.63 12.66 1.12
CA GLU A 118 11.03 12.85 -0.28
C GLU A 118 9.83 12.83 -1.25
N ARG A 119 9.85 13.71 -2.25
CA ARG A 119 8.89 13.69 -3.39
C ARG A 119 8.88 12.35 -4.13
N LEU A 120 10.04 11.68 -4.19
CA LEU A 120 10.19 10.33 -4.76
C LEU A 120 9.35 9.29 -4.00
N GLY A 121 9.24 9.45 -2.69
CA GLY A 121 8.41 8.61 -1.84
C GLY A 121 6.92 8.80 -2.05
N LYS A 122 6.45 9.92 -2.62
CA LYS A 122 5.03 10.11 -2.98
C LYS A 122 4.68 9.43 -4.29
N GLN A 123 5.55 9.56 -5.30
CA GLN A 123 5.31 8.96 -6.61
C GLN A 123 5.18 7.44 -6.52
N LYS A 124 6.07 6.76 -5.76
CA LYS A 124 5.99 5.29 -5.61
C LYS A 124 4.62 4.84 -5.06
N THR A 125 4.08 5.54 -4.06
CA THR A 125 2.87 5.09 -3.35
C THR A 125 1.66 5.25 -4.22
N SER A 126 1.60 6.34 -5.01
CA SER A 126 0.57 6.52 -6.03
C SER A 126 0.58 5.36 -7.02
N TRP A 127 1.75 4.94 -7.52
CA TRP A 127 1.86 3.82 -8.45
C TRP A 127 1.48 2.47 -7.82
N GLN A 128 1.87 2.22 -6.56
CA GLN A 128 1.44 1.01 -5.84
C GLN A 128 -0.08 0.97 -5.64
N ILE A 129 -0.70 2.09 -5.25
CA ILE A 129 -2.16 2.20 -5.09
C ILE A 129 -2.85 1.98 -6.44
N ILE A 130 -2.37 2.60 -7.52
CA ILE A 130 -2.89 2.39 -8.88
C ILE A 130 -2.80 0.91 -9.27
N THR A 131 -1.69 0.25 -8.95
CA THR A 131 -1.49 -1.18 -9.24
C THR A 131 -2.53 -2.04 -8.55
N VAL A 132 -2.74 -1.82 -7.25
CA VAL A 132 -3.72 -2.56 -6.47
C VAL A 132 -5.13 -2.30 -7.01
N ILE A 133 -5.51 -1.04 -7.22
CA ILE A 133 -6.84 -0.68 -7.75
C ILE A 133 -7.06 -1.30 -9.13
N PHE A 134 -6.06 -1.28 -10.01
CA PHE A 134 -6.14 -1.86 -11.35
C PHE A 134 -6.48 -3.36 -11.30
N PHE A 135 -5.74 -4.14 -10.51
CA PHE A 135 -6.02 -5.57 -10.38
C PHE A 135 -7.35 -5.86 -9.68
N LEU A 136 -7.68 -5.12 -8.61
CA LEU A 136 -8.96 -5.28 -7.92
C LEU A 136 -10.15 -4.94 -8.83
N ALA A 137 -10.04 -3.91 -9.67
CA ALA A 137 -11.08 -3.51 -10.61
C ALA A 137 -11.28 -4.58 -11.68
N LEU A 138 -10.19 -5.09 -12.24
CA LEU A 138 -10.27 -6.13 -13.26
C LEU A 138 -10.82 -7.45 -12.70
N LEU A 139 -10.50 -7.79 -11.45
CA LEU A 139 -11.08 -8.92 -10.71
C LEU A 139 -12.56 -8.72 -10.40
N SER A 140 -12.97 -7.51 -10.02
CA SER A 140 -14.37 -7.13 -9.77
C SER A 140 -15.23 -7.16 -11.05
N ILE A 141 -14.69 -6.71 -12.18
CA ILE A 141 -15.39 -6.75 -13.47
C ILE A 141 -15.58 -8.19 -13.97
N ALA A 142 -14.59 -9.06 -13.79
CA ALA A 142 -14.73 -10.49 -14.08
C ALA A 142 -15.77 -11.16 -13.16
N GLU A 143 -15.76 -10.82 -11.87
CA GLU A 143 -16.70 -11.34 -10.87
C GLU A 143 -18.17 -10.97 -11.18
N LEU A 144 -18.41 -9.72 -11.60
CA LEU A 144 -19.73 -9.20 -11.96
C LEU A 144 -20.26 -9.74 -13.31
N ARG A 145 -19.56 -10.69 -13.94
CA ARG A 145 -19.86 -11.24 -15.29
C ARG A 145 -19.99 -10.17 -16.38
N TYR A 146 -19.43 -8.98 -16.16
CA TYR A 146 -19.41 -7.90 -17.16
C TYR A 146 -18.30 -8.12 -18.20
N ALA A 147 -17.30 -8.95 -17.87
CA ALA A 147 -16.31 -9.49 -18.79
C ALA A 147 -16.34 -11.02 -18.72
N ASP A 148 -16.52 -11.67 -19.86
CA ASP A 148 -16.22 -13.10 -19.98
C ASP A 148 -14.69 -13.26 -19.99
N GLU A 149 -14.13 -14.30 -19.34
CA GLU A 149 -12.66 -14.54 -19.25
C GLU A 149 -12.00 -14.68 -20.64
N LYS A 150 -12.81 -14.81 -21.69
CA LYS A 150 -12.42 -14.87 -23.11
C LYS A 150 -12.41 -13.51 -23.81
N SER A 151 -12.80 -12.43 -23.14
CA SER A 151 -12.86 -11.09 -23.72
C SER A 151 -11.45 -10.61 -24.04
N ALA A 152 -11.18 -10.33 -25.33
CA ALA A 152 -9.84 -9.97 -25.80
C ALA A 152 -9.24 -8.75 -25.09
N TRP A 153 -10.08 -7.79 -24.66
CA TRP A 153 -9.64 -6.62 -23.90
C TRP A 153 -9.23 -6.97 -22.47
N TRP A 154 -9.93 -7.91 -21.81
CA TRP A 154 -9.63 -8.34 -20.45
C TRP A 154 -8.34 -9.15 -20.41
N VAL A 155 -8.18 -10.08 -21.38
CA VAL A 155 -6.96 -10.86 -21.54
C VAL A 155 -5.76 -9.94 -21.77
N ARG A 156 -5.85 -8.98 -22.71
CA ARG A 156 -4.77 -7.99 -22.92
C ARG A 156 -4.45 -7.17 -21.67
N ALA A 157 -5.48 -6.71 -20.96
CA ALA A 157 -5.28 -5.97 -19.71
C ALA A 157 -4.56 -6.82 -18.65
N TRP A 158 -4.88 -8.11 -18.55
CA TRP A 158 -4.25 -9.02 -17.59
C TRP A 158 -2.83 -9.45 -18.01
N THR A 159 -2.61 -9.79 -19.28
CA THR A 159 -1.34 -10.37 -19.75
C THR A 159 -0.31 -9.35 -20.19
N GLU A 160 -0.74 -8.18 -20.69
CA GLU A 160 0.17 -7.15 -21.19
C GLU A 160 0.24 -5.97 -20.22
N ALA A 161 -0.90 -5.36 -19.88
CA ALA A 161 -0.90 -4.17 -19.03
C ALA A 161 -0.54 -4.48 -17.57
N GLY A 162 -1.04 -5.59 -17.01
CA GLY A 162 -0.76 -6.02 -15.64
C GLY A 162 0.75 -6.15 -15.34
N PRO A 163 1.50 -6.97 -16.09
CA PRO A 163 2.94 -7.11 -15.89
C PRO A 163 3.72 -5.82 -16.09
N VAL A 164 3.39 -5.01 -17.11
CA VAL A 164 4.03 -3.70 -17.32
C VAL A 164 3.87 -2.82 -16.09
N LEU A 165 2.67 -2.78 -15.53
CA LEU A 165 2.35 -1.95 -14.38
C LEU A 165 3.03 -2.45 -13.10
N VAL A 166 3.14 -3.79 -12.92
CA VAL A 166 3.95 -4.40 -11.85
C VAL A 166 5.43 -4.04 -12.00
N TRP A 167 6.00 -4.14 -13.20
CA TRP A 167 7.40 -3.79 -13.46
C TRP A 167 7.68 -2.32 -13.19
N VAL A 168 6.80 -1.41 -13.62
CA VAL A 168 6.90 0.02 -13.31
C VAL A 168 6.89 0.25 -11.80
N THR A 169 5.97 -0.40 -11.08
CA THR A 169 5.86 -0.26 -9.62
C THR A 169 7.09 -0.80 -8.90
N VAL A 170 7.62 -1.95 -9.31
CA VAL A 170 8.87 -2.51 -8.75
C VAL A 170 10.04 -1.58 -9.05
N ALA A 171 10.19 -1.11 -10.29
CA ALA A 171 11.28 -0.22 -10.70
C ALA A 171 11.27 1.09 -9.90
N LEU A 172 10.10 1.72 -9.73
CA LEU A 172 9.95 2.93 -8.91
C LEU A 172 10.20 2.66 -7.43
N THR A 173 9.80 1.49 -6.94
CA THR A 173 10.04 1.08 -5.56
C THR A 173 11.54 0.94 -5.29
N ILE A 174 12.27 0.27 -6.18
CA ILE A 174 13.73 0.12 -6.12
C ILE A 174 14.42 1.48 -6.29
N TYR A 175 14.03 2.27 -7.28
CA TYR A 175 14.61 3.60 -7.52
C TYR A 175 14.48 4.51 -6.30
N SER A 176 13.29 4.55 -5.70
CA SER A 176 13.08 5.26 -4.45
C SER A 176 13.93 4.69 -3.31
N ALA A 177 14.25 3.38 -3.31
CA ALA A 177 15.05 2.74 -2.26
C ALA A 177 16.51 3.16 -2.34
N VAL A 178 17.05 3.12 -3.55
CA VAL A 178 18.40 3.55 -3.86
C VAL A 178 18.56 5.03 -3.56
N GLY A 179 17.60 5.87 -3.98
CA GLY A 179 17.63 7.31 -3.66
C GLY A 179 17.64 7.59 -2.16
N PHE A 180 16.81 6.87 -1.39
CA PHE A 180 16.74 7.03 0.07
C PHE A 180 18.03 6.55 0.76
N THR A 181 18.55 5.37 0.39
CA THR A 181 19.76 4.79 1.01
C THR A 181 21.01 5.59 0.66
N TRP A 182 21.15 6.06 -0.58
CA TRP A 182 22.28 6.89 -1.02
C TRP A 182 22.38 8.19 -0.23
N ARG A 183 21.25 8.86 -0.02
CA ARG A 183 21.19 10.15 0.69
C ARG A 183 21.35 10.01 2.20
N ASN A 184 20.91 8.89 2.75
CA ASN A 184 20.96 8.61 4.19
C ASN A 184 22.10 7.65 4.55
N ARG A 185 23.13 7.56 3.70
CA ARG A 185 24.31 6.71 3.94
C ARG A 185 24.98 7.02 5.28
N GLU A 186 24.96 8.29 5.69
CA GLU A 186 25.49 8.78 6.97
C GLU A 186 24.74 8.25 8.22
N LEU A 187 23.54 7.68 8.05
CA LEU A 187 22.81 7.01 9.13
C LEU A 187 23.08 5.50 9.19
N ILE A 188 23.51 4.90 8.08
CA ILE A 188 23.73 3.46 7.95
C ILE A 188 25.18 3.11 8.29
N SER A 189 26.12 4.04 8.05
CA SER A 189 27.46 4.02 8.62
C SER A 189 27.59 5.11 9.68
N PRO A 190 27.18 4.88 10.94
CA PRO A 190 27.61 5.74 12.03
C PRO A 190 29.11 5.50 12.23
N ASP A 191 29.92 6.25 11.51
CA ASP A 191 31.39 6.43 11.59
C ASP A 191 32.28 5.19 11.85
N GLN A 192 33.27 5.01 10.96
CA GLN A 192 34.60 4.63 11.43
C GLN A 192 35.24 5.84 12.12
#